data_AF-A0A4Y3KCI8-F1
#
_entry.id   AF-A0A4Y3KCI8-F1
#
_cell.length_a   1.000
_cell.length_b   1.000
_cell.length_c   1.000
_cell.angle_alpha   90.00
_cell.angle_beta   90.00
_cell.angle_gamma   90.00
#
_symmetry.space_group_name_H-M   'P 1'
#
loop_
_entity.id
_entity.type
_entity.pdbx_description
1 polymer ?
#
loop_
_entity_poly.entity_id
_entity_poly.type
_entity_poly.pdbx_seq_one_letter_code
_entity_poly.pdbx_strand_id
1 'polypeptide(L)'
;MRAITRIVGTGAAAVLALSLAACGSDSGPSEQETKAPAGTSATPAPEKDDDGGEEITAETLYSALASQVGKDTSYRMTSTTPGAAGTFEGVVVVKGGKTSMSIVSEAAGAKTRIVLTDGAYYMDLGEMSDNKFIKIDLSDETNPFGAMLGPIEDMGDLSKSFAGFKDSVESIKKVGEEDLEGVSTTHYVVTVDPSAAVAAMGDGTVPTDAASALEDVAYDLWLDDENRPAKMVIDIAGEEMTTTYTDWNDSSLTVVAPSGDELSPLTWEELMSGAGGLGG
;
A
#
# COMPACT_ATOMS: atom_id res chain seq x y z
N MET A 1 18.88 17.22 55.96
CA MET A 1 19.92 16.17 56.11
C MET A 1 20.17 15.61 54.71
N ARG A 2 21.26 16.06 54.02
CA ARG A 2 22.44 15.27 53.59
C ARG A 2 22.08 14.01 52.76
N ALA A 3 22.59 13.73 51.56
CA ALA A 3 23.62 14.29 50.65
C ALA A 3 23.39 13.65 49.25
N ILE A 4 23.41 14.38 48.12
CA ILE A 4 24.54 14.64 47.18
C ILE A 4 25.35 13.40 46.77
N THR A 5 25.29 13.04 45.48
CA THR A 5 26.51 12.78 44.68
C THR A 5 26.31 13.23 43.23
N ARG A 6 27.13 14.19 42.79
CA ARG A 6 27.30 14.65 41.40
C ARG A 6 28.49 13.90 40.80
N ILE A 7 28.44 13.57 39.51
CA ILE A 7 29.65 13.30 38.72
C ILE A 7 29.68 14.33 37.59
N VAL A 8 30.74 15.13 37.63
CA VAL A 8 31.17 16.10 36.62
C VAL A 8 32.34 15.47 35.87
N GLY A 9 32.31 15.47 34.55
CA GLY A 9 33.44 15.14 33.68
C GLY A 9 33.80 16.36 32.84
N THR A 10 35.03 16.83 32.98
CA THR A 10 35.59 18.08 32.44
C THR A 10 36.61 17.79 31.35
N GLY A 11 36.67 18.64 30.31
CA GLY A 11 37.86 18.88 29.48
C GLY A 11 37.83 18.21 28.09
N ALA A 12 38.35 18.79 27.01
CA ALA A 12 39.05 20.06 26.81
C ALA A 12 38.98 20.43 25.32
N ALA A 13 39.00 21.73 25.02
CA ALA A 13 39.13 22.28 23.68
C ALA A 13 40.57 22.15 23.15
N ALA A 14 40.72 21.97 21.83
CA ALA A 14 41.94 22.33 21.11
C ALA A 14 41.58 22.80 19.70
N VAL A 15 41.72 24.11 19.48
CA VAL A 15 41.79 24.77 18.19
C VAL A 15 43.23 24.66 17.69
N LEU A 16 43.43 24.24 16.44
CA LEU A 16 44.69 24.47 15.71
C LEU A 16 44.39 24.98 14.30
N ALA A 17 45.17 25.99 13.93
CA ALA A 17 45.00 26.87 12.79
C ALA A 17 46.14 26.68 11.76
N LEU A 18 45.81 26.94 10.49
CA LEU A 18 46.63 27.39 9.34
C LEU A 18 47.97 26.70 8.99
N SER A 19 48.10 26.35 7.71
CA SER A 19 49.28 26.75 6.91
C SER A 19 49.02 26.71 5.39
N LEU A 20 49.28 27.85 4.75
CA LEU A 20 49.33 28.16 3.32
C LEU A 20 50.78 28.01 2.80
N ALA A 21 50.99 27.44 1.61
CA ALA A 21 52.15 27.67 0.70
C ALA A 21 51.89 26.90 -0.62
N ALA A 22 51.68 27.59 -1.77
CA ALA A 22 52.66 28.03 -2.79
C ALA A 22 53.06 26.87 -3.76
N CYS A 23 53.13 26.96 -5.09
CA CYS A 23 53.47 28.00 -6.09
C CYS A 23 52.89 27.52 -7.47
N GLY A 24 52.41 28.32 -8.43
CA GLY A 24 53.14 29.23 -9.36
C GLY A 24 53.97 28.43 -10.39
N SER A 25 53.93 28.55 -11.73
CA SER A 25 53.73 29.67 -12.70
C SER A 25 53.53 29.03 -14.12
N ASP A 26 53.09 29.67 -15.22
CA ASP A 26 53.69 30.80 -15.97
C ASP A 26 52.81 31.19 -17.19
N SER A 27 52.98 32.42 -17.72
CA SER A 27 52.15 33.06 -18.77
C SER A 27 52.94 33.43 -20.03
N GLY A 28 52.37 33.30 -21.23
CA GLY A 28 52.82 34.07 -22.42
C GLY A 28 52.40 33.52 -23.80
N PRO A 29 52.03 34.36 -24.80
CA PRO A 29 51.25 33.97 -25.98
C PRO A 29 52.07 33.75 -27.27
N SER A 30 51.56 32.97 -28.22
CA SER A 30 51.86 33.11 -29.66
C SER A 30 50.83 32.41 -30.54
N GLU A 31 50.33 33.14 -31.54
CA GLU A 31 49.59 32.63 -32.70
C GLU A 31 50.45 31.65 -33.52
N GLN A 32 49.85 30.53 -33.97
CA GLN A 32 49.79 30.18 -35.40
C GLN A 32 48.95 28.92 -35.65
N GLU A 33 48.37 28.93 -36.85
CA GLU A 33 47.38 28.03 -37.44
C GLU A 33 47.77 26.54 -37.44
N THR A 34 46.78 25.66 -37.33
CA THR A 34 46.41 24.66 -38.36
C THR A 34 45.78 23.40 -37.75
N LYS A 35 44.72 22.95 -38.44
CA LYS A 35 44.07 21.62 -38.43
C LYS A 35 43.06 21.31 -37.32
N ALA A 36 41.80 21.40 -37.73
CA ALA A 36 40.75 20.50 -37.27
C ALA A 36 41.15 19.03 -37.47
N PRO A 37 40.78 18.18 -36.52
CA PRO A 37 40.05 16.97 -36.85
C PRO A 37 38.66 17.03 -36.20
N ALA A 38 37.67 16.57 -36.95
CA ALA A 38 36.36 16.26 -36.43
C ALA A 38 36.50 15.23 -35.29
N GLY A 39 36.25 15.68 -34.06
CA GLY A 39 36.08 14.84 -32.89
C GLY A 39 34.64 14.96 -32.43
N THR A 40 33.77 14.09 -32.91
CA THR A 40 32.46 13.85 -32.33
C THR A 40 32.68 13.36 -30.90
N SER A 41 32.62 14.26 -29.92
CA SER A 41 32.32 13.88 -28.53
C SER A 41 30.84 13.58 -28.45
N ALA A 42 30.47 12.35 -28.80
CA ALA A 42 29.25 11.76 -28.29
C ALA A 42 29.53 11.37 -26.83
N THR A 43 28.94 12.11 -25.89
CA THR A 43 28.67 11.59 -24.55
C THR A 43 27.97 10.24 -24.73
N PRO A 44 28.48 9.13 -24.16
CA PRO A 44 27.70 7.91 -24.11
C PRO A 44 26.44 8.23 -23.29
N ALA A 45 25.28 8.05 -23.91
CA ALA A 45 24.04 7.89 -23.16
C ALA A 45 24.25 6.76 -22.15
N PRO A 46 23.66 6.81 -20.95
CA PRO A 46 23.80 5.73 -19.99
C PRO A 46 23.37 4.44 -20.68
N GLU A 47 24.28 3.47 -20.68
CA GLU A 47 23.97 2.11 -21.10
C GLU A 47 22.79 1.65 -20.24
N LYS A 48 21.76 1.10 -20.89
CA LYS A 48 20.74 0.36 -20.17
C LYS A 48 21.47 -0.76 -19.45
N ASP A 49 21.45 -0.74 -18.13
CA ASP A 49 21.75 -1.91 -17.33
C ASP A 49 20.73 -2.98 -17.73
N ASP A 50 21.13 -3.81 -18.69
CA ASP A 50 20.52 -5.10 -18.98
C ASP A 50 20.99 -6.02 -17.84
N ASP A 51 20.38 -5.83 -16.67
CA ASP A 51 20.55 -6.72 -15.53
C ASP A 51 20.01 -8.07 -15.99
N GLY A 52 20.92 -8.98 -16.36
CA GLY A 52 20.66 -10.35 -16.80
C GLY A 52 20.03 -11.24 -15.72
N GLY A 53 19.16 -10.67 -14.89
CA GLY A 53 18.21 -11.39 -14.07
C GLY A 53 17.18 -12.07 -14.97
N GLU A 54 16.75 -13.25 -14.54
CA GLU A 54 15.65 -13.98 -15.14
C GLU A 54 14.46 -13.03 -15.38
N GLU A 55 13.97 -12.97 -16.62
CA GLU A 55 12.85 -12.09 -16.98
C GLU A 55 11.67 -12.42 -16.07
N ILE A 56 11.31 -11.48 -15.19
CA ILE A 56 10.20 -11.69 -14.25
C ILE A 56 8.90 -11.73 -15.05
N THR A 57 8.26 -12.91 -15.08
CA THR A 57 6.98 -13.11 -15.75
C THR A 57 5.82 -12.86 -14.79
N ALA A 58 4.63 -12.57 -15.32
CA ALA A 58 3.40 -12.50 -14.53
C ALA A 58 3.18 -13.80 -13.74
N GLU A 59 3.48 -14.95 -14.35
CA GLU A 59 3.41 -16.22 -13.64
C GLU A 59 4.33 -16.28 -12.43
N THR A 60 5.59 -15.87 -12.58
CA THR A 60 6.58 -15.98 -11.51
C THR A 60 6.28 -14.98 -10.40
N LEU A 61 5.96 -13.73 -10.76
CA LEU A 61 5.62 -12.66 -9.80
C LEU A 61 4.41 -13.04 -8.94
N TYR A 62 3.30 -13.42 -9.58
CA TYR A 62 2.06 -13.69 -8.86
C TYR A 62 2.08 -15.02 -8.12
N SER A 63 2.86 -16.01 -8.59
CA SER A 63 3.09 -17.24 -7.82
C SER A 63 3.93 -16.97 -6.57
N ALA A 64 4.94 -16.10 -6.66
CA ALA A 64 5.73 -15.68 -5.50
C ALA A 64 4.87 -14.94 -4.48
N LEU A 65 4.08 -13.97 -4.91
CA LEU A 65 3.09 -13.27 -4.07
C LEU A 65 2.14 -14.25 -3.38
N ALA A 66 1.43 -15.08 -4.16
CA ALA A 66 0.44 -16.02 -3.64
C ALA A 66 1.03 -17.02 -2.63
N SER A 67 2.32 -17.36 -2.77
CA SER A 67 3.01 -18.23 -1.82
C SER A 67 3.18 -17.59 -0.43
N GLN A 68 3.24 -16.27 -0.35
CA GLN A 68 3.44 -15.52 0.90
C GLN A 68 2.12 -15.13 1.60
N VAL A 69 1.05 -14.95 0.82
CA VAL A 69 -0.28 -14.54 1.32
C VAL A 69 -1.26 -15.72 1.41
N GLY A 70 -0.74 -16.92 1.69
CA GLY A 70 -1.52 -18.16 1.69
C GLY A 70 -2.50 -18.30 2.87
N LYS A 71 -2.88 -19.55 3.17
CA LYS A 71 -3.97 -19.90 4.12
C LYS A 71 -3.72 -19.51 5.57
N ASP A 72 -2.48 -19.20 5.93
CA ASP A 72 -2.07 -18.75 7.25
C ASP A 72 -1.14 -17.55 7.07
N THR A 73 -1.70 -16.34 7.17
CA THR A 73 -0.96 -15.09 7.02
C THR A 73 -1.60 -13.99 7.86
N SER A 74 -0.83 -12.99 8.25
CA SER A 74 -1.38 -11.78 8.87
C SER A 74 -0.54 -10.57 8.49
N TYR A 75 -1.17 -9.40 8.42
CA TYR A 75 -0.47 -8.15 8.12
C TYR A 75 -1.33 -6.96 8.54
N ARG A 76 -0.68 -5.81 8.65
CA ARG A 76 -1.35 -4.50 8.63
C ARG A 76 -1.30 -3.94 7.23
N MET A 77 -2.33 -3.17 6.88
CA MET A 77 -2.36 -2.38 5.67
C MET A 77 -2.73 -0.94 6.00
N THR A 78 -2.07 0.02 5.36
CA THR A 78 -2.47 1.44 5.41
C THR A 78 -2.58 1.93 3.97
N SER A 79 -3.77 2.37 3.56
CA SER A 79 -4.00 3.01 2.27
C SER A 79 -4.32 4.49 2.45
N THR A 80 -3.74 5.33 1.62
CA THR A 80 -3.97 6.77 1.58
C THR A 80 -4.23 7.18 0.14
N THR A 81 -5.31 7.93 -0.05
CA THR A 81 -5.61 8.60 -1.31
C THR A 81 -5.70 10.10 -1.05
N PRO A 82 -4.95 10.95 -1.78
CA PRO A 82 -5.06 12.40 -1.68
C PRO A 82 -6.50 12.89 -1.89
N GLY A 83 -6.82 14.07 -1.34
CA GLY A 83 -8.14 14.66 -1.51
C GLY A 83 -9.18 14.10 -0.53
N ALA A 84 -10.38 13.81 -1.05
CA ALA A 84 -11.55 13.49 -0.21
C ALA A 84 -11.69 12.00 0.14
N ALA A 85 -10.94 11.12 -0.54
CA ALA A 85 -11.06 9.66 -0.40
C ALA A 85 -10.53 9.14 0.95
N GLY A 86 -9.61 9.86 1.60
CA GLY A 86 -9.26 9.65 3.00
C GLY A 86 -8.19 8.58 3.25
N THR A 87 -8.12 8.11 4.49
CA THR A 87 -7.17 7.08 4.94
C THR A 87 -7.89 5.82 5.36
N PHE A 88 -7.31 4.66 5.04
CA PHE A 88 -7.78 3.35 5.44
C PHE A 88 -6.66 2.65 6.21
N GLU A 89 -6.95 2.17 7.41
CA GLU A 89 -6.05 1.36 8.21
C GLU A 89 -6.70 0.00 8.45
N GLY A 90 -5.96 -1.07 8.24
CA GLY A 90 -6.48 -2.43 8.29
C GLY A 90 -5.55 -3.39 9.02
N VAL A 91 -6.15 -4.35 9.72
CA VAL A 91 -5.50 -5.58 10.18
C VAL A 91 -6.20 -6.74 9.50
N VAL A 92 -5.44 -7.60 8.83
CA VAL A 92 -5.94 -8.83 8.21
C VAL A 92 -5.25 -10.03 8.85
N VAL A 93 -6.05 -11.03 9.20
CA VAL A 93 -5.58 -12.31 9.74
C VAL A 93 -6.31 -13.42 9.01
N VAL A 94 -5.57 -14.23 8.26
CA VAL A 94 -6.06 -15.46 7.63
C VAL A 94 -5.52 -16.64 8.44
N LYS A 95 -6.42 -17.51 8.92
CA LYS A 95 -6.05 -18.74 9.66
C LYS A 95 -6.83 -19.91 9.11
N GLY A 96 -6.13 -20.94 8.62
CA GLY A 96 -6.75 -22.09 7.97
C GLY A 96 -7.64 -21.73 6.79
N GLY A 97 -7.33 -20.62 6.09
CA GLY A 97 -8.12 -20.07 4.98
C GLY A 97 -9.38 -19.30 5.41
N LYS A 98 -9.59 -19.07 6.72
CA LYS A 98 -10.66 -18.19 7.22
C LYS A 98 -10.09 -16.80 7.47
N THR A 99 -10.70 -15.79 6.87
CA THR A 99 -10.27 -14.41 7.02
C THR A 99 -11.00 -13.72 8.17
N SER A 100 -10.24 -13.01 9.00
CA SER A 100 -10.75 -11.98 9.90
C SER A 100 -10.07 -10.66 9.57
N MET A 101 -10.84 -9.58 9.54
CA MET A 101 -10.34 -8.25 9.22
C MET A 101 -10.93 -7.19 10.15
N SER A 102 -10.12 -6.20 10.48
CA SER A 102 -10.59 -4.96 11.10
C SER A 102 -10.09 -3.81 10.26
N ILE A 103 -11.00 -2.94 9.81
CA ILE A 103 -10.70 -1.80 8.96
C ILE A 103 -11.25 -0.55 9.64
N VAL A 104 -10.45 0.50 9.64
CA VAL A 104 -10.85 1.85 10.01
C VAL A 104 -10.67 2.71 8.79
N SER A 105 -11.73 3.39 8.36
CA SER A 105 -11.67 4.38 7.28
C SER A 105 -12.03 5.74 7.83
N GLU A 106 -11.28 6.76 7.42
CA GLU A 106 -11.55 8.14 7.74
C GLU A 106 -11.55 8.96 6.45
N ALA A 107 -12.71 9.50 6.08
CA ALA A 107 -12.90 10.29 4.87
C ALA A 107 -13.84 11.46 5.15
N ALA A 108 -13.51 12.65 4.65
CA ALA A 108 -14.30 13.88 4.84
C ALA A 108 -14.71 14.18 6.31
N GLY A 109 -13.88 13.77 7.28
CA GLY A 109 -14.15 13.94 8.72
C GLY A 109 -15.12 12.92 9.32
N ALA A 110 -15.63 11.97 8.52
CA ALA A 110 -16.39 10.82 8.99
C ALA A 110 -15.46 9.64 9.20
N LYS A 111 -15.61 8.97 10.34
CA LYS A 111 -14.88 7.74 10.68
C LYS A 111 -15.83 6.56 10.63
N THR A 112 -15.50 5.56 9.83
CA THR A 112 -16.20 4.28 9.79
C THR A 112 -15.28 3.17 10.28
N ARG A 113 -15.85 2.18 10.94
CA ARG A 113 -15.11 0.99 11.42
C ARG A 113 -15.83 -0.25 10.96
N ILE A 114 -15.08 -1.20 10.42
CA ILE A 114 -15.57 -2.49 9.96
C ILE A 114 -14.80 -3.57 10.70
N VAL A 115 -15.50 -4.58 11.19
CA VAL A 115 -14.90 -5.81 11.71
C VAL A 115 -15.61 -6.99 11.07
N LEU A 116 -14.84 -7.91 10.49
CA LEU A 116 -15.31 -9.22 10.06
C LEU A 116 -14.57 -10.26 10.88
N THR A 117 -15.30 -11.07 11.63
CA THR A 117 -14.73 -12.19 12.37
C THR A 117 -15.84 -13.16 12.76
N ASP A 118 -15.50 -14.45 12.90
CA ASP A 118 -16.43 -15.51 13.30
C ASP A 118 -17.72 -15.59 12.45
N GLY A 119 -17.63 -15.24 11.16
CA GLY A 119 -18.78 -15.24 10.23
C GLY A 119 -19.79 -14.12 10.45
N ALA A 120 -19.47 -13.15 11.30
CA ALA A 120 -20.28 -11.96 11.53
C ALA A 120 -19.56 -10.72 11.02
N TYR A 121 -20.34 -9.78 10.49
CA TYR A 121 -19.88 -8.49 10.00
C TYR A 121 -20.40 -7.39 10.91
N TYR A 122 -19.52 -6.52 11.35
CA TYR A 122 -19.82 -5.43 12.26
C TYR A 122 -19.45 -4.12 11.60
N MET A 123 -20.39 -3.18 11.56
CA MET A 123 -20.20 -1.89 10.91
C MET A 123 -20.57 -0.75 11.84
N ASP A 124 -19.63 0.15 12.07
CA ASP A 124 -19.85 1.46 12.66
C ASP A 124 -19.78 2.52 11.57
N LEU A 125 -20.88 3.27 11.43
CA LEU A 125 -21.09 4.32 10.43
C LEU A 125 -20.94 5.71 11.04
N GLY A 126 -20.21 5.80 12.17
CA GLY A 126 -19.96 7.04 12.88
C GLY A 126 -21.25 7.56 13.52
N GLU A 127 -21.52 8.85 13.37
CA GLU A 127 -22.71 9.48 13.96
C GLU A 127 -24.03 8.84 13.51
N MET A 128 -24.09 8.24 12.31
CA MET A 128 -25.31 7.60 11.82
C MET A 128 -25.71 6.38 12.67
N SER A 129 -24.72 5.65 13.23
CA SER A 129 -24.96 4.51 14.12
C SER A 129 -24.63 4.83 15.58
N ASP A 130 -24.67 6.11 15.98
CA ASP A 130 -24.29 6.58 17.31
C ASP A 130 -22.87 6.14 17.73
N ASN A 131 -21.96 6.02 16.76
CA ASN A 131 -20.60 5.49 16.92
C ASN A 131 -20.54 4.06 17.50
N LYS A 132 -21.60 3.28 17.27
CA LYS A 132 -21.72 1.88 17.68
C LYS A 132 -21.76 0.95 16.48
N PHE A 133 -21.30 -0.28 16.69
CA PHE A 133 -21.30 -1.32 15.69
C PHE A 133 -22.69 -1.95 15.55
N ILE A 134 -23.20 -1.94 14.33
CA ILE A 134 -24.35 -2.74 13.93
C ILE A 134 -23.83 -4.12 13.57
N LYS A 135 -24.36 -5.15 14.21
CA LYS A 135 -24.04 -6.54 13.91
C LYS A 135 -24.91 -7.04 12.77
N ILE A 136 -24.28 -7.61 11.77
CA ILE A 136 -24.87 -8.25 10.60
C ILE A 136 -24.41 -9.72 10.64
N ASP A 137 -25.36 -10.63 10.85
CA ASP A 137 -25.09 -12.06 10.74
C ASP A 137 -25.09 -12.44 9.25
N LEU A 138 -23.93 -12.85 8.73
CA LEU A 138 -23.78 -13.23 7.33
C LEU A 138 -24.23 -14.66 7.04
N SER A 139 -24.48 -15.45 8.09
CA SER A 139 -25.07 -16.79 7.95
C SER A 139 -26.60 -16.75 7.82
N ASP A 140 -27.21 -15.60 8.07
CA ASP A 140 -28.64 -15.40 7.88
C ASP A 140 -28.98 -15.18 6.40
N GLU A 141 -29.61 -16.16 5.77
CA GLU A 141 -30.01 -16.13 4.36
C GLU A 141 -31.06 -15.03 4.05
N THR A 142 -31.72 -14.48 5.06
CA THR A 142 -32.68 -13.37 4.89
C THR A 142 -32.00 -12.01 4.84
N ASN A 143 -30.73 -11.93 5.22
CA ASN A 143 -29.96 -10.71 5.26
C ASN A 143 -29.46 -10.34 3.85
N PRO A 144 -29.72 -9.11 3.36
CA PRO A 144 -29.24 -8.68 2.04
C PRO A 144 -27.71 -8.71 1.91
N PHE A 145 -26.97 -8.80 3.02
CA PHE A 145 -25.51 -8.86 3.06
C PHE A 145 -24.95 -10.29 3.00
N GLY A 146 -25.77 -11.33 3.18
CA GLY A 146 -25.28 -12.73 3.14
C GLY A 146 -24.60 -13.09 1.82
N ALA A 147 -25.09 -12.55 0.70
CA ALA A 147 -24.48 -12.72 -0.62
C ALA A 147 -23.11 -12.03 -0.78
N MET A 148 -22.76 -11.07 0.09
CA MET A 148 -21.47 -10.37 0.06
C MET A 148 -20.36 -11.11 0.81
N LEU A 149 -20.67 -12.16 1.58
CA LEU A 149 -19.67 -12.91 2.35
C LEU A 149 -18.57 -13.48 1.44
N GLY A 150 -18.94 -14.13 0.33
CA GLY A 150 -17.98 -14.73 -0.60
C GLY A 150 -17.00 -13.68 -1.17
N PRO A 151 -17.49 -12.60 -1.80
CA PRO A 151 -16.63 -11.51 -2.27
C PRO A 151 -15.77 -10.88 -1.17
N ILE A 152 -16.29 -10.67 0.05
CA ILE A 152 -15.50 -10.10 1.16
C ILE A 152 -14.40 -11.07 1.61
N GLU A 153 -14.69 -12.36 1.69
CA GLU A 153 -13.70 -13.39 2.01
C GLU A 153 -12.62 -13.48 0.92
N ASP A 154 -13.00 -13.35 -0.35
CA ASP A 154 -12.08 -13.32 -1.48
C ASP A 154 -11.22 -12.04 -1.50
N MET A 155 -11.77 -10.87 -1.16
CA MET A 155 -11.02 -9.61 -1.02
C MET A 155 -9.98 -9.68 0.10
N GLY A 156 -10.31 -10.36 1.20
CA GLY A 156 -9.39 -10.55 2.31
C GLY A 156 -8.31 -11.62 2.07
N ASP A 157 -8.46 -12.42 1.01
CA ASP A 157 -7.46 -13.38 0.54
C ASP A 157 -6.67 -12.74 -0.62
N LEU A 158 -5.57 -12.08 -0.27
CA LEU A 158 -4.69 -11.44 -1.26
C LEU A 158 -4.21 -12.45 -2.32
N SER A 159 -4.09 -13.74 -2.02
CA SER A 159 -3.65 -14.74 -3.00
C SER A 159 -4.64 -14.89 -4.15
N LYS A 160 -5.94 -14.85 -3.84
CA LYS A 160 -7.02 -14.87 -4.84
C LYS A 160 -7.13 -13.56 -5.59
N SER A 161 -7.01 -12.45 -4.86
CA SER A 161 -7.02 -11.11 -5.45
C SER A 161 -5.90 -10.99 -6.49
N PHE A 162 -4.68 -11.39 -6.13
CA PHE A 162 -3.52 -11.43 -7.02
C PHE A 162 -3.69 -12.41 -8.19
N ALA A 163 -4.25 -13.60 -7.97
CA ALA A 163 -4.53 -14.54 -9.06
C ALA A 163 -5.45 -13.96 -10.14
N GLY A 164 -6.42 -13.11 -9.76
CA GLY A 164 -7.32 -12.43 -10.69
C GLY A 164 -6.62 -11.46 -11.65
N PHE A 165 -5.53 -10.82 -11.20
CA PHE A 165 -4.75 -9.90 -12.03
C PHE A 165 -3.65 -10.58 -12.86
N LYS A 166 -3.26 -11.81 -12.52
CA LYS A 166 -2.18 -12.51 -13.24
C LYS A 166 -2.44 -12.56 -14.76
N ASP A 167 -3.67 -12.91 -15.15
CA ASP A 167 -4.03 -13.11 -16.56
C ASP A 167 -4.25 -11.78 -17.30
N SER A 168 -4.34 -10.66 -16.58
CA SER A 168 -4.45 -9.32 -17.17
C SER A 168 -3.12 -8.63 -17.38
N VAL A 169 -2.01 -9.19 -16.89
CA VAL A 169 -0.71 -8.52 -16.98
C VAL A 169 -0.19 -8.52 -18.41
N GLU A 170 0.05 -7.32 -18.93
CA GLU A 170 0.64 -7.12 -20.25
C GLU A 170 2.17 -7.02 -20.18
N SER A 171 2.70 -6.35 -19.16
CA SER A 171 4.15 -6.22 -18.97
C SER A 171 4.53 -6.01 -17.51
N ILE A 172 5.73 -6.45 -17.15
CA ILE A 172 6.36 -6.18 -15.86
C ILE A 172 7.75 -5.62 -16.13
N LYS A 173 8.08 -4.51 -15.47
CA LYS A 173 9.39 -3.89 -15.55
C LYS A 173 9.98 -3.73 -14.15
N LYS A 174 11.11 -4.39 -13.89
CA LYS A 174 11.94 -4.09 -12.71
C LYS A 174 12.52 -2.68 -12.87
N VAL A 175 12.28 -1.82 -11.88
CA VAL A 175 12.79 -0.45 -11.84
C VAL A 175 14.13 -0.41 -11.10
N GLY A 176 14.24 -1.09 -9.97
CA GLY A 176 15.46 -1.13 -9.17
C GLY A 176 15.22 -1.64 -7.75
N GLU A 177 16.26 -1.57 -6.92
CA GLU A 177 16.18 -1.82 -5.48
C GLU A 177 15.98 -0.49 -4.73
N GLU A 178 15.12 -0.50 -3.73
CA GLU A 178 14.80 0.66 -2.89
C GLU A 178 14.68 0.27 -1.42
N ASP A 179 15.14 1.14 -0.51
CA ASP A 179 14.92 1.00 0.93
C ASP A 179 13.66 1.78 1.33
N LEU A 180 12.66 1.07 1.83
CA LEU A 180 11.43 1.64 2.37
C LEU A 180 11.43 1.51 3.90
N GLU A 181 11.79 2.59 4.59
CA GLU A 181 11.83 2.65 6.06
C GLU A 181 12.67 1.53 6.71
N GLY A 182 13.81 1.18 6.09
CA GLY A 182 14.68 0.10 6.56
C GLY A 182 14.29 -1.30 6.08
N VAL A 183 13.28 -1.42 5.21
CA VAL A 183 12.95 -2.65 4.48
C VAL A 183 13.57 -2.56 3.08
N SER A 184 14.50 -3.47 2.78
CA SER A 184 15.01 -3.64 1.42
C SER A 184 13.90 -4.17 0.53
N THR A 185 13.68 -3.51 -0.61
CA THR A 185 12.63 -3.87 -1.55
C THR A 185 13.11 -3.83 -3.00
N THR A 186 12.48 -4.62 -3.86
CA THR A 186 12.58 -4.49 -5.32
C THR A 186 11.33 -3.83 -5.86
N HIS A 187 11.50 -2.75 -6.61
CA HIS A 187 10.44 -1.99 -7.26
C HIS A 187 10.14 -2.51 -8.67
N TYR A 188 8.87 -2.75 -8.94
CA TYR A 188 8.32 -3.13 -10.23
C TYR A 188 7.23 -2.17 -10.67
N VAL A 189 7.17 -1.91 -11.98
CA VAL A 189 5.99 -1.34 -12.65
C VAL A 189 5.29 -2.48 -13.37
N VAL A 190 4.02 -2.68 -13.07
CA VAL A 190 3.17 -3.71 -13.69
C VAL A 190 2.08 -3.04 -14.50
N THR A 191 2.02 -3.34 -15.79
CA THR A 191 0.96 -2.88 -16.69
C THR A 191 -0.05 -4.00 -16.88
N VAL A 192 -1.34 -3.70 -16.72
CA VAL A 192 -2.44 -4.65 -16.90
C VAL A 192 -3.46 -4.15 -17.92
N ASP A 193 -4.16 -5.08 -18.57
CA ASP A 193 -5.27 -4.81 -19.45
C ASP A 193 -6.40 -4.07 -18.67
N PRO A 194 -6.79 -2.87 -19.10
CA PRO A 194 -7.81 -2.08 -18.42
C PRO A 194 -9.18 -2.76 -18.30
N SER A 195 -9.56 -3.54 -19.31
CA SER A 195 -10.84 -4.28 -19.35
C SER A 195 -10.90 -5.34 -18.25
N ALA A 196 -9.76 -5.99 -17.98
CA ALA A 196 -9.64 -6.99 -16.93
C ALA A 196 -9.51 -6.37 -15.53
N ALA A 197 -8.88 -5.20 -15.38
CA ALA A 197 -8.85 -4.47 -14.12
C ALA A 197 -10.25 -4.04 -13.66
N VAL A 198 -11.08 -3.53 -14.59
CA VAL A 198 -12.50 -3.21 -14.32
C VAL A 198 -13.30 -4.45 -13.92
N ALA A 199 -13.05 -5.59 -14.57
CA ALA A 199 -13.70 -6.85 -14.23
C ALA A 199 -13.28 -7.40 -12.85
N ALA A 200 -12.01 -7.24 -12.46
CA ALA A 200 -11.47 -7.70 -11.18
C ALA A 200 -11.94 -6.85 -9.98
N MET A 201 -12.24 -5.57 -10.19
CA MET A 201 -12.78 -4.67 -9.16
C MET A 201 -14.27 -4.90 -8.86
N GLY A 202 -14.98 -5.69 -9.69
CA GLY A 202 -16.39 -6.03 -9.53
C GLY A 202 -17.35 -4.93 -9.98
N ASP A 203 -18.57 -5.32 -10.39
CA ASP A 203 -19.62 -4.39 -10.80
C ASP A 203 -20.04 -3.48 -9.63
N GLY A 204 -19.67 -2.20 -9.68
CA GLY A 204 -20.20 -1.14 -8.80
C GLY A 204 -19.20 -0.37 -7.94
N THR A 205 -17.91 -0.71 -7.97
CA THR A 205 -16.86 0.02 -7.20
C THR A 205 -16.15 1.09 -8.04
N VAL A 206 -16.20 0.97 -9.36
CA VAL A 206 -15.64 1.94 -10.31
C VAL A 206 -16.80 2.79 -10.86
N PRO A 207 -16.80 4.12 -10.68
CA PRO A 207 -17.73 4.99 -11.39
C PRO A 207 -17.67 4.64 -12.88
N THR A 208 -18.82 4.48 -13.54
CA THR A 208 -18.93 4.10 -14.97
C THR A 208 -18.08 4.97 -15.92
N ASP A 209 -17.75 6.16 -15.46
CA ASP A 209 -16.98 7.22 -16.07
C ASP A 209 -15.45 7.02 -15.90
N ALA A 210 -15.01 6.31 -14.86
CA ALA A 210 -13.61 5.96 -14.61
C ALA A 210 -13.13 4.78 -15.48
N ALA A 211 -14.02 3.82 -15.80
CA ALA A 211 -13.68 2.69 -16.68
C ALA A 211 -13.25 3.11 -18.09
N SER A 212 -13.67 4.29 -18.55
CA SER A 212 -13.30 4.85 -19.86
C SER A 212 -12.01 5.68 -19.83
N ALA A 213 -11.47 5.98 -18.64
CA ALA A 213 -10.29 6.81 -18.43
C ALA A 213 -9.00 5.97 -18.23
N LEU A 214 -9.15 4.65 -18.13
CA LEU A 214 -8.04 3.71 -17.96
C LEU A 214 -7.50 3.33 -19.36
N GLU A 215 -6.77 4.23 -20.02
CA GLU A 215 -6.12 3.92 -21.30
C GLU A 215 -4.93 2.96 -21.11
N ASP A 216 -4.26 3.01 -19.96
CA ASP A 216 -3.25 2.05 -19.49
C ASP A 216 -3.40 1.93 -17.96
N VAL A 217 -3.67 0.73 -17.42
CA VAL A 217 -3.67 0.53 -15.96
C VAL A 217 -2.29 0.04 -15.57
N ALA A 218 -1.43 0.96 -15.12
CA ALA A 218 -0.16 0.62 -14.51
C ALA A 218 -0.25 0.81 -13.00
N TYR A 219 0.42 -0.06 -12.26
CA TYR A 219 0.63 0.11 -10.84
C TYR A 219 2.08 -0.17 -10.48
N ASP A 220 2.57 0.53 -9.47
CA ASP A 220 3.88 0.30 -8.89
C ASP A 220 3.76 -0.67 -7.71
N LEU A 221 4.68 -1.63 -7.64
CA LEU A 221 4.71 -2.66 -6.61
C LEU A 221 6.13 -2.80 -6.06
N TRP A 222 6.27 -2.70 -4.75
CA TRP A 222 7.51 -2.96 -4.04
C TRP A 222 7.37 -4.26 -3.28
N LEU A 223 8.29 -5.18 -3.53
CA LEU A 223 8.36 -6.46 -2.84
C LEU A 223 9.57 -6.51 -1.92
N ASP A 224 9.39 -7.01 -0.70
CA ASP A 224 10.52 -7.28 0.19
C ASP A 224 11.32 -8.52 -0.26
N ASP A 225 12.42 -8.81 0.44
CA ASP A 225 13.31 -9.95 0.13
C ASP A 225 12.61 -11.33 0.23
N GLU A 226 11.44 -11.40 0.88
CA GLU A 226 10.61 -12.61 0.99
C GLU A 226 9.49 -12.64 -0.07
N ASN A 227 9.47 -11.69 -1.00
CA ASN A 227 8.44 -11.48 -2.04
C ASN A 227 7.06 -11.12 -1.48
N ARG A 228 7.01 -10.46 -0.32
CA ARG A 228 5.75 -9.89 0.21
C ARG A 228 5.59 -8.46 -0.28
N PRO A 229 4.36 -8.01 -0.57
CA PRO A 229 4.09 -6.60 -0.78
C PRO A 229 4.58 -5.78 0.42
N ALA A 230 5.36 -4.75 0.15
CA ALA A 230 5.72 -3.70 1.12
C ALA A 230 4.95 -2.42 0.82
N LYS A 231 4.81 -2.08 -0.47
CA LYS A 231 4.07 -0.92 -0.97
C LYS A 231 3.46 -1.21 -2.32
N MET A 232 2.31 -0.61 -2.59
CA MET A 232 1.62 -0.61 -3.87
C MET A 232 1.11 0.80 -4.14
N VAL A 233 1.27 1.30 -5.36
CA VAL A 233 0.75 2.60 -5.79
C VAL A 233 -0.06 2.41 -7.05
N ILE A 234 -1.30 2.89 -7.04
CA ILE A 234 -2.22 2.82 -8.18
C ILE A 234 -2.68 4.25 -8.47
N ASP A 235 -2.55 4.71 -9.71
CA ASP A 235 -3.20 5.93 -10.17
C ASP A 235 -4.60 5.58 -10.68
N ILE A 236 -5.62 6.22 -10.11
CA ILE A 236 -6.99 6.11 -10.57
C ILE A 236 -7.45 7.50 -10.98
N ALA A 237 -7.60 7.73 -12.28
CA ALA A 237 -8.07 9.01 -12.84
C ALA A 237 -7.27 10.25 -12.39
N GLY A 238 -5.95 10.11 -12.19
CA GLY A 238 -5.05 11.16 -11.72
C GLY A 238 -5.00 11.32 -10.20
N GLU A 239 -5.67 10.45 -9.45
CA GLU A 239 -5.56 10.35 -8.00
C GLU A 239 -4.70 9.13 -7.61
N GLU A 240 -3.53 9.40 -7.02
CA GLU A 240 -2.59 8.37 -6.60
C GLU A 240 -3.04 7.75 -5.27
N MET A 241 -3.46 6.47 -5.29
CA MET A 241 -3.70 5.69 -4.08
C MET A 241 -2.42 4.94 -3.70
N THR A 242 -1.88 5.20 -2.52
CA THR A 242 -0.73 4.48 -1.95
C THR A 242 -1.20 3.53 -0.86
N THR A 243 -0.93 2.23 -1.00
CA THR A 243 -1.11 1.20 0.03
C THR A 243 0.24 0.69 0.53
N THR A 244 0.43 0.60 1.84
CA THR A 244 1.60 0.01 2.50
C THR A 244 1.19 -1.20 3.31
N TYR A 245 2.07 -2.20 3.38
CA TYR A 245 1.84 -3.45 4.09
C TYR A 245 2.97 -3.69 5.08
N THR A 246 2.62 -3.94 6.34
CA THR A 246 3.57 -4.07 7.46
C THR A 246 3.18 -5.19 8.42
N ASP A 247 4.03 -5.47 9.39
CA ASP A 247 3.79 -6.45 10.46
C ASP A 247 3.40 -7.86 9.96
N TRP A 248 3.98 -8.26 8.83
CA TRP A 248 3.76 -9.57 8.23
C TRP A 248 4.00 -10.70 9.23
N ASN A 249 3.00 -11.59 9.37
CA ASN A 249 2.99 -12.76 10.25
C ASN A 249 3.31 -12.47 11.73
N ASP A 250 3.11 -11.23 12.20
CA ASP A 250 3.24 -10.90 13.61
C ASP A 250 2.13 -11.59 14.44
N SER A 251 2.55 -12.45 15.36
CA SER A 251 1.65 -13.22 16.25
C SER A 251 0.74 -12.39 17.15
N SER A 252 1.04 -11.11 17.34
CA SER A 252 0.21 -10.16 18.10
C SER A 252 -0.98 -9.63 17.30
N LEU A 253 -1.00 -9.82 15.97
CA LEU A 253 -2.13 -9.44 15.15
C LEU A 253 -3.33 -10.35 15.43
N THR A 254 -4.38 -9.73 15.94
CA THR A 254 -5.66 -10.38 16.21
C THR A 254 -6.80 -9.45 15.83
N VAL A 255 -7.87 -10.03 15.31
CA VAL A 255 -9.14 -9.34 15.08
C VAL A 255 -10.15 -9.97 16.04
N VAL A 256 -10.84 -9.14 16.81
CA VAL A 256 -11.83 -9.57 17.80
C VAL A 256 -13.16 -8.89 17.54
N ALA A 257 -14.26 -9.58 17.84
CA ALA A 257 -15.58 -8.98 17.73
C ALA A 257 -15.70 -7.79 18.71
N PRO A 258 -16.44 -6.73 18.33
CA PRO A 258 -16.76 -5.65 19.25
C PRO A 258 -17.43 -6.16 20.52
N SER A 259 -17.12 -5.51 21.64
CA SER A 259 -17.74 -5.83 22.93
C SER A 259 -19.21 -5.41 22.97
N GLY A 260 -20.00 -5.99 23.88
CA GLY A 260 -21.45 -5.79 23.91
C GLY A 260 -21.89 -4.33 24.10
N ASP A 261 -21.10 -3.52 24.78
CA ASP A 261 -21.34 -2.08 24.95
C ASP A 261 -21.02 -1.26 23.70
N GLU A 262 -20.16 -1.77 22.83
CA GLU A 262 -19.86 -1.20 21.51
C GLU A 262 -20.91 -1.56 20.46
N LEU A 263 -21.81 -2.51 20.74
CA LEU A 263 -22.89 -2.89 19.84
C LEU A 263 -24.06 -1.91 19.93
N SER A 264 -24.60 -1.58 18.76
CA SER A 264 -25.85 -0.85 18.61
C SER A 264 -27.02 -1.76 19.01
N PRO A 265 -28.05 -1.25 19.70
CA PRO A 265 -29.29 -1.99 19.90
C PRO A 265 -30.12 -2.08 18.60
N LEU A 266 -29.80 -1.27 17.60
CA LEU A 266 -30.50 -1.23 16.31
C LEU A 266 -29.97 -2.31 15.38
N THR A 267 -30.90 -2.93 14.65
CA THR A 267 -30.59 -3.78 13.49
C THR A 267 -30.27 -2.92 12.26
N TRP A 268 -29.64 -3.55 11.26
CA TRP A 268 -29.41 -2.90 9.96
C TRP A 268 -30.71 -2.41 9.31
N GLU A 269 -31.78 -3.20 9.38
CA GLU A 269 -33.09 -2.85 8.80
C GLU A 269 -33.71 -1.63 9.48
N GLU A 270 -33.66 -1.58 10.82
CA GLU A 270 -34.15 -0.44 11.60
C GLU A 270 -33.36 0.83 11.26
N LEU A 271 -32.04 0.74 11.15
CA LEU A 271 -31.19 1.87 10.75
C LEU A 271 -31.60 2.42 9.38
N MET A 272 -31.72 1.55 8.38
CA MET A 272 -32.06 1.95 7.01
C MET A 272 -33.48 2.50 6.89
N SER A 273 -34.43 1.93 7.64
CA SER A 273 -35.80 2.43 7.69
C SER A 273 -35.91 3.81 8.34
N GLY A 274 -35.10 4.07 9.38
CA GLY A 274 -35.01 5.37 10.05
C GLY A 274 -34.35 6.45 9.19
N ALA A 275 -33.31 6.10 8.42
CA ALA A 275 -32.63 7.01 7.50
C ALA A 275 -33.54 7.46 6.34
N GLY A 276 -34.40 6.58 5.83
CA GLY A 276 -35.37 6.90 4.77
C GLY A 276 -36.50 7.87 5.19
N GLY A 277 -36.72 8.06 6.49
CA GLY A 277 -37.78 8.92 7.04
C GLY A 277 -37.41 10.40 7.17
N LEU A 278 -36.14 10.77 7.02
CA LEU A 278 -35.66 12.16 7.18
C LEU A 278 -35.68 12.99 5.88
N GLY A 279 -36.14 12.41 4.77
CA GLY A 279 -36.26 13.06 3.45
C GLY A 279 -37.69 13.47 3.05
N GLY A 280 -38.65 13.52 3.98
CA GLY A 280 -40.05 13.89 3.75
C GLY A 280 -40.39 15.31 4.19
#